data_AF-A0A9D2QXC0-F1
#
_entry.id   AF-A0A9D2QXC0-F1
#
_cell.length_a   1.000
_cell.length_b   1.000
_cell.length_c   1.000
_cell.angle_alpha   90.00
_cell.angle_beta   90.00
_cell.angle_gamma   90.00
#
_symmetry.space_group_name_H-M   'P 1'
#
loop_
_entity.id
_entity.type
_entity.pdbx_description
1 polymer ?
#
loop_
_entity_poly.entity_id
_entity_poly.type
_entity_poly.pdbx_seq_one_letter_code
_entity_poly.pdbx_strand_id
1 'polypeptide(L)'
;MHVNTRKMAVSGLLMAFAVVLIILSGILDFNTLFFLAAAAFLIGVIIREFDLRYGLAFFLGCLILGGLLAPQKLYCITYAMMGIYVLGVEFLWHFLGDHPGWKNRRLLLILGKL
;
A
#
# COMPACT_ATOMS: atom_id res chain seq x y z
N MET A 1 28.41 4.22 1.63
CA MET A 1 27.27 3.43 1.15
C MET A 1 26.57 2.78 2.34
N HIS A 2 25.50 3.40 2.85
CA HIS A 2 24.75 2.92 4.03
C HIS A 2 23.25 2.86 3.68
N VAL A 3 22.93 2.41 2.46
CA VAL A 3 21.58 1.90 2.22
C VAL A 3 21.48 0.63 3.05
N ASN A 4 20.52 0.61 3.97
CA ASN A 4 20.31 -0.57 4.82
C ASN A 4 19.80 -1.69 3.91
N THR A 5 20.71 -2.50 3.38
CA THR A 5 20.49 -3.47 2.30
C THR A 5 19.36 -4.45 2.65
N ARG A 6 19.21 -4.73 3.94
CA ARG A 6 18.12 -5.54 4.48
C ARG A 6 16.74 -4.92 4.22
N LYS A 7 16.59 -3.60 4.43
CA LYS A 7 15.32 -2.88 4.18
C LYS A 7 14.96 -2.89 2.70
N MET A 8 15.96 -2.71 1.84
CA MET A 8 15.78 -2.72 0.38
C MET A 8 15.40 -4.12 -0.14
N ALA A 9 16.03 -5.18 0.39
CA ALA A 9 15.70 -6.56 0.01
C ALA A 9 14.29 -6.95 0.46
N VAL A 10 13.90 -6.60 1.69
CA VAL A 10 12.55 -6.91 2.22
C VAL A 10 11.47 -6.18 1.42
N SER A 11 11.64 -4.89 1.15
CA SER A 11 10.69 -4.13 0.31
C SER A 11 10.58 -4.68 -1.10
N GLY A 12 11.69 -5.12 -1.72
CA GLY A 12 11.66 -5.78 -3.03
C GLY A 12 10.92 -7.12 -3.02
N LEU A 13 11.11 -7.95 -1.99
CA LEU A 13 10.44 -9.25 -1.88
C LEU A 13 8.93 -9.09 -1.65
N LEU A 14 8.53 -8.16 -0.78
CA LEU A 14 7.12 -7.82 -0.61
C LEU A 14 6.49 -7.25 -1.89
N MET A 15 7.28 -6.57 -2.73
CA MET A 15 6.80 -5.96 -3.98
C MET A 15 6.46 -7.06 -4.98
N ALA A 16 7.37 -8.02 -5.13
CA ALA A 16 7.14 -9.20 -5.95
C ALA A 16 5.87 -9.95 -5.49
N PHE A 17 5.70 -10.12 -4.17
CA PHE A 17 4.52 -10.76 -3.61
C PHE A 17 3.22 -9.98 -3.90
N ALA A 18 3.23 -8.66 -3.76
CA ALA A 18 2.08 -7.82 -4.08
C ALA A 18 1.70 -7.89 -5.57
N VAL A 19 2.68 -7.89 -6.47
CA VAL A 19 2.44 -8.01 -7.92
C VAL A 19 1.84 -9.37 -8.28
N VAL A 20 2.29 -10.45 -7.65
CA VAL A 20 1.68 -11.77 -7.83
C VAL A 20 0.20 -11.77 -7.41
N LEU A 21 -0.16 -11.11 -6.31
CA LEU A 21 -1.56 -10.96 -5.88
C LEU A 21 -2.38 -10.14 -6.90
N ILE A 22 -1.80 -9.10 -7.50
CA ILE A 22 -2.45 -8.31 -8.56
C ILE A 22 -2.71 -9.18 -9.80
N ILE A 23 -1.74 -9.97 -10.23
CA ILE A 23 -1.90 -10.87 -11.38
C ILE A 23 -2.96 -11.93 -11.08
N LEU A 24 -2.91 -12.52 -9.89
CA LEU A 24 -3.87 -13.54 -9.45
C LEU A 24 -5.29 -12.99 -9.38
N SER A 25 -5.43 -11.71 -8.99
CA SER A 25 -6.72 -11.02 -9.04
C SER A 25 -7.28 -11.00 -10.47
N GLY A 26 -6.47 -10.76 -11.49
CA GLY A 26 -6.91 -10.75 -12.89
C GLY A 26 -7.23 -12.11 -13.48
N ILE A 27 -6.87 -13.22 -12.81
CA ILE A 27 -7.21 -14.60 -13.20
C ILE A 27 -8.52 -15.05 -12.54
N LEU A 28 -8.82 -14.53 -11.35
CA LEU A 28 -9.97 -14.93 -10.53
C LEU A 28 -11.02 -13.82 -10.48
N ASP A 29 -11.79 -13.66 -11.56
CA ASP A 29 -12.83 -12.63 -11.70
C ASP A 29 -13.81 -12.54 -10.52
N PHE A 30 -14.08 -13.66 -9.84
CA PHE A 30 -15.03 -13.74 -8.73
C PHE A 30 -14.56 -13.06 -7.43
N ASN A 31 -13.24 -12.94 -7.20
CA ASN A 31 -12.66 -12.46 -5.94
C ASN A 31 -11.55 -11.41 -6.14
N THR A 32 -11.54 -10.75 -7.30
CA THR A 32 -10.58 -9.69 -7.67
C THR A 32 -10.35 -8.67 -6.56
N LEU A 33 -11.43 -8.10 -6.01
CA LEU A 33 -11.37 -7.02 -5.01
C LEU A 33 -10.66 -7.44 -3.72
N PHE A 34 -10.82 -8.70 -3.28
CA PHE A 34 -10.16 -9.19 -2.06
C PHE A 34 -8.64 -9.28 -2.25
N PHE A 35 -8.19 -9.82 -3.40
CA PHE A 35 -6.76 -9.90 -3.72
C PHE A 35 -6.14 -8.52 -3.94
N LEU A 36 -6.86 -7.61 -4.60
CA LEU A 36 -6.45 -6.21 -4.77
C LEU A 36 -6.32 -5.48 -3.42
N ALA A 37 -7.27 -5.68 -2.51
CA ALA A 37 -7.21 -5.14 -1.15
C ALA A 37 -6.02 -5.69 -0.36
N ALA A 38 -5.77 -7.01 -0.43
CA ALA A 38 -4.62 -7.64 0.21
C ALA A 38 -3.29 -7.09 -0.34
N ALA A 39 -3.21 -6.88 -1.65
CA ALA A 39 -2.04 -6.25 -2.29
C ALA A 39 -1.84 -4.80 -1.83
N ALA A 40 -2.91 -4.03 -1.67
CA ALA A 40 -2.85 -2.65 -1.18
C ALA A 40 -2.46 -2.57 0.31
N PHE A 41 -2.87 -3.54 1.12
CA PHE A 41 -2.51 -3.62 2.54
C PHE A 41 -1.00 -3.78 2.74
N LEU A 42 -0.32 -4.51 1.86
CA LEU A 42 1.15 -4.66 1.89
C LEU A 42 1.89 -3.32 1.74
N ILE A 43 1.31 -2.35 1.03
CA ILE A 43 1.86 -0.99 0.94
C ILE A 43 1.84 -0.34 2.33
N GLY A 44 0.72 -0.45 3.05
CA GLY A 44 0.56 0.09 4.40
C GLY A 44 1.55 -0.51 5.39
N VAL A 45 1.75 -1.84 5.34
CA VAL A 45 2.74 -2.53 6.17
C VAL A 45 4.16 -1.97 5.94
N ILE A 46 4.54 -1.74 4.68
CA ILE A 46 5.87 -1.19 4.36
C ILE A 46 6.03 0.25 4.84
N ILE A 47 4.98 1.09 4.72
CA ILE A 47 5.03 2.47 5.20
C ILE A 47 5.30 2.50 6.71
N ARG A 48 4.64 1.62 7.48
CA ARG A 48 4.81 1.54 8.94
C ARG A 48 6.18 1.01 9.38
N GLU A 49 6.79 0.14 8.58
CA GLU A 49 8.07 -0.51 8.93
C GLU A 49 9.29 0.30 8.45
N PHE A 50 9.21 0.97 7.30
CA PHE A 50 10.37 1.53 6.59
C PHE A 50 10.30 3.02 6.27
N ASP A 51 9.27 3.76 6.72
CA ASP A 51 8.96 5.17 6.43
C ASP A 51 8.14 5.41 5.14
N LEU A 52 7.48 6.58 5.12
CA LEU A 52 6.64 7.07 4.03
C LEU A 52 7.38 7.10 2.67
N ARG A 53 8.67 7.47 2.66
CA ARG A 53 9.49 7.52 1.44
C ARG A 53 9.61 6.15 0.75
N TYR A 54 9.81 5.09 1.52
CA TYR A 54 9.95 3.75 0.98
C TYR A 54 8.59 3.18 0.55
N GLY A 55 7.52 3.50 1.27
CA GLY A 55 6.16 3.15 0.87
C GLY A 55 5.70 3.80 -0.43
N LEU A 56 6.08 5.07 -0.66
CA LEU A 56 5.75 5.77 -1.90
C LEU A 56 6.53 5.19 -3.10
N ALA A 57 7.82 4.88 -2.91
CA ALA A 57 8.61 4.15 -3.89
C ALA A 57 8.04 2.75 -4.19
N PHE A 58 7.58 2.05 -3.15
CA PHE A 58 6.94 0.75 -3.27
C PHE A 58 5.64 0.82 -4.08
N PHE A 59 4.78 1.79 -3.79
CA PHE A 59 3.53 2.01 -4.51
C PHE A 59 3.76 2.30 -5.99
N LEU A 60 4.70 3.19 -6.31
CA LEU A 60 5.07 3.49 -7.70
C LEU A 60 5.63 2.26 -8.41
N GLY A 61 6.46 1.45 -7.74
CA GLY A 61 6.98 0.19 -8.27
C GLY A 61 5.87 -0.81 -8.60
N CYS A 62 4.93 -1.02 -7.68
CA CYS A 62 3.76 -1.87 -7.91
C CYS A 62 2.84 -1.34 -9.01
N LEU A 63 2.70 -0.02 -9.15
CA LEU A 63 1.92 0.60 -10.23
C LEU A 63 2.53 0.34 -11.61
N ILE A 64 3.85 0.52 -11.74
CA ILE A 64 4.58 0.28 -12.99
C ILE A 64 4.56 -1.21 -13.35
N LEU A 65 4.89 -2.08 -12.39
CA LEU A 65 4.89 -3.53 -12.59
C LEU A 65 3.47 -4.05 -12.84
N GLY A 66 2.49 -3.61 -12.06
CA GLY A 66 1.09 -3.95 -12.25
C GLY A 66 0.54 -3.47 -13.59
N GLY A 67 0.92 -2.27 -14.04
CA GLY A 67 0.51 -1.75 -15.35
C GLY A 67 1.14 -2.48 -16.54
N LEU A 68 2.34 -3.04 -16.36
CA LEU A 68 3.06 -3.83 -17.36
C LEU A 68 2.56 -5.28 -17.42
N LEU A 69 2.31 -5.91 -16.25
CA LEU A 69 1.94 -7.33 -16.16
C LEU A 69 0.43 -7.58 -16.21
N ALA A 70 -0.43 -6.60 -15.87
CA ALA A 70 -1.87 -6.82 -15.87
C ALA A 70 -2.44 -6.82 -17.31
N PRO A 71 -3.16 -7.89 -17.72
CA PRO A 71 -3.79 -7.95 -19.04
C PRO A 71 -4.97 -6.97 -19.17
N GLN A 72 -5.55 -6.53 -18.05
CA GLN A 72 -6.71 -5.63 -18.02
C GLN A 72 -6.35 -4.34 -17.27
N LYS A 73 -6.42 -3.20 -17.98
CA LYS A 73 -6.02 -1.89 -17.43
C LYS A 73 -6.91 -1.41 -16.27
N LEU A 74 -8.14 -1.93 -16.15
CA LEU A 74 -9.07 -1.59 -15.07
C LEU A 74 -8.60 -2.05 -13.69
N TYR A 75 -7.97 -3.22 -13.56
CA TYR A 75 -7.46 -3.70 -12.26
C TYR A 75 -6.27 -2.90 -11.75
N CYS A 76 -5.47 -2.35 -12.67
CA CYS A 76 -4.38 -1.45 -12.30
C CYS A 76 -4.92 -0.14 -11.72
N ILE A 77 -6.03 0.38 -12.27
CA ILE A 77 -6.69 1.60 -11.77
C ILE A 77 -7.33 1.38 -10.40
N THR A 78 -8.01 0.25 -10.19
CA THR A 78 -8.60 -0.07 -8.88
C THR A 78 -7.53 -0.29 -7.81
N TYR A 79 -6.42 -0.96 -8.16
CA TYR A 79 -5.24 -1.07 -7.29
C TYR A 79 -4.68 0.31 -6.94
N ALA A 80 -4.55 1.20 -7.93
CA ALA A 80 -4.02 2.55 -7.73
C ALA A 80 -4.91 3.37 -6.79
N MET A 81 -6.24 3.32 -6.96
CA MET A 81 -7.17 3.99 -6.05
C MET A 81 -7.05 3.46 -4.61
N MET A 82 -6.99 2.14 -4.43
CA MET A 82 -6.83 1.53 -3.10
C MET A 82 -5.47 1.88 -2.48
N GLY A 83 -4.40 1.87 -3.26
CA GLY A 83 -3.06 2.22 -2.80
C GLY A 83 -2.92 3.71 -2.43
N ILE A 84 -3.56 4.61 -3.19
CA ILE A 84 -3.66 6.04 -2.84
C ILE A 84 -4.43 6.22 -1.53
N TYR A 85 -5.52 5.48 -1.35
CA TYR A 85 -6.29 5.53 -0.10
C TYR A 85 -5.43 5.13 1.12
N VAL A 86 -4.70 4.01 1.02
CA VAL A 86 -3.80 3.56 2.10
C VAL A 86 -2.68 4.58 2.37
N LEU A 87 -2.08 5.14 1.31
CA LEU A 87 -1.08 6.21 1.44
C LEU A 87 -1.65 7.45 2.14
N GLY A 88 -2.88 7.86 1.80
CA GLY A 88 -3.56 9.00 2.40
C GLY A 88 -3.84 8.80 3.89
N VAL A 89 -4.32 7.62 4.29
CA VAL A 89 -4.58 7.28 5.69
C VAL A 89 -3.29 7.26 6.52
N GLU A 90 -2.21 6.67 5.99
CA GLU A 90 -0.92 6.64 6.68
C GLU A 90 -0.26 8.04 6.72
N PHE A 91 -0.40 8.85 5.67
CA PHE A 91 0.05 10.24 5.67
C PHE A 91 -0.68 11.07 6.74
N LEU A 92 -2.00 10.91 6.85
CA LEU A 92 -2.81 11.57 7.87
C LEU A 92 -2.38 11.15 9.27
N TRP A 93 -2.03 9.87 9.46
CA TRP A 93 -1.52 9.35 10.73
C TRP A 93 -0.16 9.95 11.11
N HIS A 94 0.76 10.04 10.16
CA HIS A 94 2.07 10.68 10.38
C HIS A 94 1.91 12.17 10.71
N PHE A 95 1.03 12.88 9.98
CA PHE A 95 0.76 14.30 10.20
C PHE A 95 0.07 14.57 11.55
N LEU A 96 -0.81 13.68 12.00
CA LEU A 96 -1.41 13.77 13.34
C LEU A 96 -0.46 13.39 14.48
N GLY A 97 0.57 12.59 14.20
CA GLY A 97 1.59 12.19 15.18
C GLY A 97 2.47 13.35 15.67
N ASP A 98 2.70 14.36 14.83
CA ASP A 98 3.56 15.51 15.12
C ASP A 98 2.90 16.61 15.99
N HIS A 99 1.59 16.53 16.27
CA HIS A 99 0.87 17.45 17.14
C HIS A 99 0.36 16.75 18.43
N PRO A 100 1.14 16.70 19.52
CA PRO A 100 0.86 15.89 20.72
C PRO A 100 -0.30 16.41 21.61
N GLY A 101 -1.17 17.29 21.11
CA GLY A 101 -2.17 18.01 21.89
C GLY A 101 -3.64 17.59 21.73
N TRP A 102 -3.99 16.66 20.84
CA TRP A 102 -5.41 16.36 20.58
C TRP A 102 -5.92 15.11 21.32
N LYS A 103 -6.57 15.40 22.45
CA LYS A 103 -7.28 14.54 23.44
C LYS A 103 -8.45 13.72 22.86
N ASN A 104 -8.62 13.60 21.54
CA ASN A 104 -9.77 12.92 20.90
C ASN A 104 -9.39 11.65 20.13
N ARG A 105 -8.50 10.83 20.71
CA ARG A 105 -8.13 9.49 20.19
C ARG A 105 -9.32 8.58 19.91
N ARG A 106 -10.48 8.78 20.56
CA ARG A 106 -11.65 7.91 20.43
C ARG A 106 -12.53 8.23 19.22
N LEU A 107 -12.65 9.49 18.81
CA LEU A 107 -13.52 9.87 17.68
C LEU A 107 -12.90 9.53 16.32
N LEU A 108 -11.58 9.63 16.20
CA LEU A 108 -10.85 9.32 14.96
C LEU A 108 -10.69 7.80 14.73
N LEU A 109 -10.56 7.02 15.81
CA LEU A 109 -10.60 5.55 15.73
C LEU A 109 -11.99 5.01 15.37
N ILE A 110 -13.05 5.79 15.58
CA ILE A 110 -14.42 5.46 15.16
C ILE A 110 -14.64 5.88 13.70
N LEU A 111 -14.09 7.03 13.27
CA LEU A 111 -14.20 7.49 11.87
C LEU A 111 -13.41 6.63 10.88
N GLY A 112 -12.26 6.06 11.29
CA GLY A 112 -11.53 5.09 10.47
C GLY A 112 -12.10 3.66 10.52
N LYS A 113 -13.12 3.43 11.35
CA LYS A 113 -13.84 2.16 11.48
C LYS A 113 -15.20 2.16 10.79
N LEU A 114 -15.64 3.33 10.31
CA LEU A 114 -16.87 3.52 9.53
C LEU A 114 -16.52 3.51 8.03
#